data_AF-A0A4Q3SPY5-F1
#
_entry.id   AF-A0A4Q3SPY5-F1
#
_cell.length_a   1.000
_cell.length_b   1.000
_cell.length_c   1.000
_cell.angle_alpha   90.00
_cell.angle_beta   90.00
_cell.angle_gamma   90.00
#
_symmetry.space_group_name_H-M   'P 1'
#
loop_
_entity.id
_entity.type
_entity.pdbx_description
1 polymer ?
#
loop_
_entity_poly.entity_id
_entity_poly.type
_entity_poly.pdbx_seq_one_letter_code
_entity_poly.pdbx_strand_id
1 'polypeptide(L)' 'MSETSKKPKKHSKKEILRKHIEASIANSLPDLKQTIGDKKFEKKIKKASKLLVAGVQKKIRSNKKKAEAQTPLVAVTNP' A
#
# COMPACT_ATOMS: atom_id res chain seq x y z
N MET A 1 7.97 4.65 -44.88
CA MET A 1 7.60 3.68 -43.83
C MET A 1 8.29 4.10 -42.55
N SER A 2 7.60 4.82 -41.66
CA SER A 2 8.20 5.37 -40.43
C SER A 2 7.82 4.50 -39.25
N GLU A 3 8.73 3.62 -38.83
CA GLU A 3 8.57 2.79 -37.64
C GLU A 3 8.66 3.66 -36.38
N THR A 4 7.52 4.00 -35.78
CA THR A 4 7.51 4.64 -34.46
C THR A 4 7.87 3.60 -33.40
N SER A 5 9.17 3.52 -33.07
CA SER A 5 9.68 2.77 -31.91
C SER A 5 9.03 3.28 -30.62
N LYS A 6 7.99 2.58 -30.14
CA LYS A 6 7.38 2.84 -28.83
C LYS A 6 8.39 2.48 -27.73
N LYS A 7 9.02 3.50 -27.12
CA LYS A 7 9.86 3.31 -25.93
C LYS A 7 9.07 2.54 -24.85
N PRO A 8 9.66 1.53 -24.19
CA PRO A 8 8.98 0.81 -23.12
C PRO A 8 8.66 1.80 -22.00
N LYS A 9 7.38 1.96 -21.68
CA LYS A 9 6.95 2.74 -20.51
C LYS A 9 7.53 2.07 -19.28
N LYS A 10 8.52 2.69 -18.64
CA LYS A 10 9.03 2.25 -17.33
C LYS A 10 7.84 2.19 -16.37
N HIS A 11 7.47 0.97 -15.98
CA HIS A 11 6.45 0.76 -14.96
C HIS A 11 6.88 1.46 -13.69
N SER A 12 5.99 2.27 -13.12
CA SER A 12 6.28 2.95 -11.85
C SER A 12 6.47 1.90 -10.75
N LYS A 13 7.32 2.17 -9.75
CA LYS A 13 7.48 1.30 -8.56
C LYS A 13 6.13 0.96 -7.91
N LYS A 14 5.19 1.93 -7.97
CA LYS A 14 3.80 1.78 -7.49
C LYS A 14 3.01 0.75 -8.29
N GLU A 15 3.19 0.69 -9.60
CA GLU A 15 2.54 -0.29 -10.46
C GLU A 15 3.10 -1.70 -10.23
N ILE A 16 4.41 -1.83 -10.07
CA ILE A 16 5.07 -3.10 -9.74
C ILE A 16 4.53 -3.64 -8.40
N LEU A 17 4.47 -2.79 -7.38
CA LEU A 17 3.94 -3.17 -6.07
C LEU A 17 2.47 -3.59 -6.15
N ARG A 18 1.65 -2.91 -6.96
CA ARG A 18 0.25 -3.31 -7.18
C ARG A 18 0.16 -4.70 -7.78
N LYS A 19 0.88 -4.98 -8.87
CA LYS A 19 0.85 -6.29 -9.53
C LYS A 19 1.29 -7.41 -8.59
N HIS A 20 2.31 -7.15 -7.77
CA HIS A 20 2.77 -8.12 -6.77
C HIS A 20 1.68 -8.43 -5.73
N ILE A 21 0.99 -7.41 -5.20
CA ILE A 21 -0.12 -7.58 -4.26
C ILE A 21 -1.30 -8.31 -4.93
N GLU A 22 -1.61 -7.99 -6.18
CA GLU A 22 -2.67 -8.67 -6.93
C GLU A 22 -2.39 -10.17 -7.07
N ALA A 23 -1.16 -10.53 -7.45
CA ALA A 23 -0.74 -11.93 -7.55
C ALA A 23 -0.77 -12.63 -6.18
N SER A 24 -0.30 -11.97 -5.12
CA SER A 24 -0.34 -12.52 -3.77
C SER A 24 -1.75 -12.82 -3.30
N ILE A 25 -2.70 -11.87 -3.47
CA ILE A 25 -4.11 -12.08 -3.09
C ILE A 25 -4.75 -13.18 -3.96
N ALA A 26 -4.44 -13.22 -5.26
CA ALA A 26 -4.97 -14.23 -6.16
C ALA A 26 -4.54 -15.66 -5.75
N ASN A 27 -3.29 -15.82 -5.34
CA ASN A 27 -2.75 -17.10 -4.89
C ASN A 27 -3.26 -17.51 -3.51
N SER A 28 -3.55 -16.55 -2.62
CA SER A 28 -4.03 -16.85 -1.26
C SER A 28 -5.52 -17.18 -1.18
N LEU A 29 -6.33 -16.82 -2.19
CA LEU A 29 -7.79 -16.94 -2.14
C LEU A 29 -8.39 -17.68 -3.35
N PRO A 30 -7.97 -18.94 -3.63
CA PRO A 30 -8.49 -19.70 -4.76
C PRO A 30 -9.99 -20.01 -4.62
N ASP A 31 -10.46 -20.32 -3.42
CA ASP A 31 -11.88 -20.68 -3.17
C ASP A 31 -12.81 -19.49 -3.39
N LEU A 32 -12.33 -18.29 -3.04
CA LEU A 32 -13.08 -17.06 -3.27
C LEU A 32 -13.24 -16.79 -4.77
N LYS A 33 -12.20 -17.08 -5.57
CA LYS A 33 -12.25 -16.97 -7.03
C LYS A 33 -13.31 -17.89 -7.62
N GLN A 34 -13.38 -19.14 -7.16
CA GLN A 34 -14.39 -20.11 -7.59
C GLN A 34 -15.81 -19.67 -7.19
N THR A 35 -15.97 -19.13 -5.99
CA THR A 35 -17.28 -18.74 -5.45
C THR A 35 -17.90 -17.53 -6.17
N ILE A 36 -17.10 -16.50 -6.46
CA ILE A 36 -17.62 -15.23 -7.03
C ILE A 36 -17.39 -15.10 -8.55
N GLY A 37 -16.56 -15.97 -9.12
CA GLY A 37 -16.19 -15.99 -10.53
C GLY A 37 -15.09 -14.99 -10.90
N ASP A 38 -14.36 -15.29 -11.97
CA ASP A 38 -13.15 -14.56 -12.42
C ASP A 38 -13.36 -13.05 -12.53
N LYS A 39 -14.44 -12.65 -13.22
CA LYS A 39 -14.72 -11.23 -13.49
C LYS A 39 -14.95 -10.41 -12.23
N LYS A 40 -15.63 -10.98 -11.22
CA LYS A 40 -15.87 -10.28 -9.94
C LYS A 40 -14.62 -10.33 -9.07
N PHE A 41 -13.92 -11.46 -9.07
CA PHE A 41 -12.66 -11.64 -8.34
C PHE A 41 -11.60 -10.64 -8.78
N GLU A 42 -11.34 -10.52 -10.07
CA GLU A 42 -10.40 -9.53 -10.60
C GLU A 42 -10.76 -8.08 -10.21
N LYS A 43 -12.04 -7.72 -10.32
CA LYS A 43 -12.51 -6.37 -9.95
C LYS A 43 -12.26 -6.09 -8.48
N LYS A 44 -12.43 -7.08 -7.61
CA LYS A 44 -12.20 -6.96 -6.17
C LYS A 44 -10.71 -6.88 -5.85
N ILE A 45 -9.88 -7.73 -6.47
CA ILE A 45 -8.42 -7.72 -6.33
C ILE A 45 -7.83 -6.37 -6.76
N LYS A 46 -8.22 -5.85 -7.94
CA LYS A 46 -7.77 -4.53 -8.43
C LYS A 46 -8.13 -3.38 -7.49
N LYS A 47 -9.28 -3.47 -6.80
CA LYS A 47 -9.68 -2.48 -5.78
C LYS A 47 -8.87 -2.64 -4.50
N ALA A 48 -8.68 -3.86 -4.02
CA ALA A 48 -7.91 -4.16 -2.82
C ALA A 48 -6.43 -3.76 -2.99
N SER A 49 -5.80 -4.12 -4.11
CA SER A 49 -4.41 -3.75 -4.43
C SER A 49 -4.21 -2.24 -4.43
N LYS A 50 -5.16 -1.49 -5.02
CA LYS A 50 -5.14 -0.02 -5.03
C LYS A 50 -5.20 0.57 -3.61
N LEU A 51 -6.06 0.03 -2.74
CA LEU A 51 -6.23 0.48 -1.36
C LEU A 51 -5.02 0.13 -0.49
N LEU A 52 -4.49 -1.08 -0.60
CA LEU A 52 -3.31 -1.52 0.15
C LEU A 52 -2.10 -0.65 -0.18
N VAL A 53 -1.82 -0.41 -1.46
CA VAL A 53 -0.73 0.49 -1.86
C VAL A 53 -0.94 1.93 -1.38
N ALA A 54 -2.18 2.42 -1.36
CA ALA A 54 -2.48 3.75 -0.83
C ALA A 54 -2.31 3.82 0.71
N GLY A 55 -2.69 2.76 1.43
CA GLY A 55 -2.54 2.65 2.88
C GLY A 55 -1.07 2.57 3.31
N VAL A 56 -0.24 1.82 2.56
CA VAL A 56 1.22 1.77 2.78
C VAL A 56 1.84 3.16 2.60
N GLN A 57 1.37 3.97 1.64
CA GLN A 57 1.86 5.34 1.45
C GLN A 57 1.46 6.30 2.58
N LYS A 58 0.30 6.09 3.22
CA LYS A 58 -0.18 6.97 4.30
C LYS A 58 0.57 6.79 5.63
N LYS A 59 1.09 5.59 5.91
CA LYS A 59 1.81 5.30 7.17
C LYS A 59 3.23 5.89 7.27
N ILE A 60 3.78 6.47 6.20
CA ILE A 60 5.13 7.06 6.23
C ILE A 60 5.12 8.53 6.71
N ARG A 61 3.96 9.14 6.99
CA ARG A 61 3.85 10.55 7.41
C ARG A 61 3.45 10.81 8.86
N SER A 62 3.54 9.85 9.77
CA SER A 62 3.20 10.08 11.18
C SER A 62 4.17 9.39 12.14
N ASN A 63 5.33 10.03 12.37
CA ASN A 63 5.94 10.22 13.70
C ASN A 63 7.18 11.12 13.59
N LYS A 64 6.98 12.38 13.22
CA LYS A 64 7.97 13.45 13.45
C LYS A 64 7.24 14.75 13.80
N LYS A 65 6.36 14.75 14.80
CA LYS A 65 5.96 15.97 15.51
C LYS A 65 5.65 15.64 16.96
N LYS A 66 6.32 16.38 17.86
CA LYS A 66 6.26 16.39 19.33
C LYS A 66 7.14 15.37 20.07
N ALA A 67 8.44 15.55 19.93
CA ALA A 67 9.36 15.39 21.06
C ALA A 67 9.76 16.80 21.52
N GLU A 68 8.81 17.58 22.02
CA GLU A 68 9.09 18.83 22.73
C GLU A 68 7.90 19.16 23.64
N ALA A 69 8.24 19.46 24.90
CA ALA A 69 7.38 19.90 26.00
C ALA A 69 6.49 18.84 26.68
N GLN A 70 7.07 18.14 27.67
CA GLN A 70 6.65 18.21 29.08
C GLN A 70 7.47 17.23 29.94
N THR A 71 8.61 17.69 30.45
CA THR A 71 9.13 17.20 31.73
C THR A 71 8.25 17.81 32.83
N PRO A 72 7.50 17.03 33.64
CA PRO A 72 7.03 17.55 34.90
C PRO A 72 8.23 17.66 35.84
N LEU A 73 8.58 18.89 36.19
CA LEU A 73 9.50 19.23 37.25
C LEU A 73 8.82 18.82 38.58
N VAL A 74 8.96 17.56 38.98
CA VAL A 74 8.63 17.14 40.36
C VAL A 74 9.74 17.63 41.27
N ALA A 75 9.55 18.85 41.80
CA ALA A 75 10.20 19.28 43.02
C ALA A 75 9.73 18.38 44.16
N VAL A 76 10.57 17.42 44.57
CA VAL A 76 10.44 16.76 45.86
C VAL A 76 11.41 17.46 46.81
N THR A 77 10.90 18.48 47.52
CA THR A 77 11.49 18.96 48.76
C THR A 77 11.12 17.96 49.85
N ASN A 78 12.10 17.30 50.45
CA ASN A 78 11.90 16.54 51.70
C ASN A 78 12.25 17.44 52.91
N PRO A 79 11.52 17.29 54.03
CA PRO A 79 11.80 17.97 55.30
C PRO A 79 13.06 17.43 56.00
#